data_AF-A0A6H0J298-F1
#
_entry.id   AF-A0A6H0J298-F1
#
_cell.length_a   1.000
_cell.length_b   1.000
_cell.length_c   1.000
_cell.angle_alpha   90.00
_cell.angle_beta   90.00
_cell.angle_gamma   90.00
#
_symmetry.space_group_name_H-M   'P 1'
#
loop_
_entity.id
_entity.type
_entity.pdbx_description
1 polymer ?
#
loop_
_entity_poly.entity_id
_entity_poly.type
_entity_poly.pdbx_seq_one_letter_code
_entity_poly.pdbx_strand_id
1 'polypeptide(L)'
;MQWLGLITSVPGIAVICSAIILWALVARYRLKYRIEPLIRDFRSCVQTLKNTGGEGEFAEYFSELEETFERSLVLKHTWAEFSETLIFPDMDSDSGETPTIRNTAAPDRYFNRQNLLEPRVNLRIYNALPNLLTGTGILGTFVGLVIGIGQASQGLAAEDVGQAQQALSALLSGAALAFMTSIVGLVSSIAFSSWEKRKVHQFDQLCNEWVEALDARLSRVTQEGLTDESLRELKQQRAALEHFSNDLAFQISEALDDRVTSKLTPVLERVVHEIEGMRSEQRQASDETLERLMREFSESISSAAGEEMKAFAGTVQQMGQSLEQQVQAMSSSHEEMQAASQRTIQELSDTFRESSRQLNEELSSAVRGLVTEISQTVAEMTRELRAATETTTTNMNEIVERFDESVAKLRQSIADIREMTSNTQDLNEKMRQLLESVDTSHKALAEVKEPLETAGQRFQETGSRVEGAAGDIGTAMQKVSDAADQLSRTQSQTTDIWKSYEERFQRVDESLDKVFEQLQEGLSEYADSTNRYVQGLDEHATKVVEQLAGAVRQLEETIEEFNSYANERA
;
A
#
# COMPACT_ATOMS: atom_id res chain seq x y z
N MET A 1 -4.41 10.57 52.18
CA MET A 1 -5.25 9.35 52.01
C MET A 1 -6.70 9.64 51.62
N GLN A 2 -7.35 10.75 52.03
CA GLN A 2 -8.76 11.02 51.69
C GLN A 2 -9.09 11.12 50.18
N TRP A 3 -8.14 11.59 49.35
CA TRP A 3 -8.32 11.67 47.89
C TRP A 3 -8.38 10.30 47.19
N LEU A 4 -7.76 9.27 47.76
CA LEU A 4 -7.75 7.91 47.19
C LEU A 4 -9.10 7.20 47.38
N GLY A 5 -9.80 7.46 48.49
CA GLY A 5 -11.18 6.99 48.73
C GLY A 5 -12.19 7.59 47.77
N LEU A 6 -11.92 8.79 47.25
CA LEU A 6 -12.81 9.48 46.33
C LEU A 6 -12.78 8.84 44.94
N ILE A 7 -11.63 8.30 44.50
CA ILE A 7 -11.46 7.66 43.19
C ILE A 7 -12.20 6.32 43.12
N THR A 8 -12.27 5.57 44.22
CA THR A 8 -12.99 4.29 44.30
C THR A 8 -14.46 4.44 44.68
N SER A 9 -14.92 5.67 44.97
CA SER A 9 -16.32 5.96 45.27
C SER A 9 -17.17 6.02 43.99
N VAL A 10 -18.49 5.80 44.14
CA VAL A 10 -19.49 5.97 43.07
C VAL A 10 -19.31 7.28 42.28
N PRO A 11 -19.17 8.46 42.91
CA PRO A 11 -18.95 9.70 42.16
C PRO A 11 -17.58 9.76 41.46
N GLY A 12 -16.51 9.20 42.03
CA GLY A 12 -15.20 9.17 41.38
C GLY A 12 -15.19 8.35 40.09
N ILE A 13 -15.79 7.17 40.13
CA ILE A 13 -15.91 6.31 38.95
C ILE A 13 -16.85 6.92 37.92
N ALA A 14 -17.94 7.56 38.35
CA ALA A 14 -18.80 8.31 37.45
C ALA A 14 -18.05 9.43 36.72
N VAL A 15 -17.12 10.13 37.39
CA VAL A 15 -16.25 11.14 36.75
C VAL A 15 -15.32 10.51 35.73
N ILE A 16 -14.68 9.38 36.03
CA ILE A 16 -13.79 8.67 35.09
C ILE A 16 -14.57 8.18 33.86
N CYS A 17 -15.72 7.52 34.07
CA CYS A 17 -16.60 7.08 32.99
C CYS A 17 -17.07 8.26 32.13
N SER A 18 -17.45 9.37 32.77
CA SER A 18 -17.85 10.60 32.05
C SER A 18 -16.70 11.19 31.25
N ALA A 19 -15.46 11.15 31.77
CA ALA A 19 -14.27 11.61 31.05
C ALA A 19 -13.97 10.75 29.82
N ILE A 20 -14.10 9.43 29.91
CA ILE A 20 -13.94 8.51 28.77
C ILE A 20 -14.99 8.80 27.70
N ILE A 21 -16.26 8.93 28.10
CA ILE A 21 -17.36 9.24 27.17
C ILE A 21 -17.15 10.61 26.53
N LEU A 22 -16.80 11.63 27.32
CA LEU A 22 -16.53 12.98 26.84
C LEU A 22 -15.37 12.98 25.83
N TRP A 23 -14.29 12.24 26.12
CA TRP A 23 -13.17 12.13 25.20
C TRP A 23 -13.57 11.49 23.87
N ALA A 24 -14.35 10.40 23.91
CA ALA A 24 -14.89 9.76 22.72
C ALA A 24 -15.82 10.71 21.92
N LEU A 25 -16.67 11.49 22.61
CA LEU A 25 -17.56 12.47 22.00
C LEU A 25 -16.82 13.65 21.39
N VAL A 26 -15.80 14.19 22.06
CA VAL A 26 -14.96 15.27 21.54
C VAL A 26 -14.20 14.81 20.31
N ALA A 27 -13.62 13.61 20.34
CA ALA A 27 -12.94 13.06 19.17
C ALA A 27 -13.90 12.80 18.02
N ARG A 28 -15.09 12.26 18.29
CA ARG A 28 -16.16 12.09 17.30
C ARG A 28 -16.57 13.44 16.70
N TYR A 29 -16.78 14.46 17.54
CA TYR A 29 -17.18 15.79 17.09
C TYR A 29 -16.08 16.44 16.24
N ARG A 30 -14.82 16.34 16.65
CA ARG A 30 -13.67 16.86 15.91
C ARG A 30 -13.50 16.17 14.56
N LEU A 31 -13.63 14.84 14.51
CA LEU A 31 -13.57 14.09 13.25
C LEU A 31 -14.76 14.44 12.35
N LYS A 32 -15.96 14.53 12.91
CA LYS A 32 -17.18 14.92 12.18
C LYS A 32 -17.01 16.32 11.56
N TYR A 33 -16.56 17.29 12.33
CA TYR A 33 -16.40 18.67 11.84
C TYR A 33 -15.36 18.78 10.72
N ARG A 34 -14.36 17.88 10.68
CA ARG A 34 -13.36 17.83 9.60
C ARG A 34 -13.82 17.03 8.38
N ILE A 35 -14.47 15.89 8.57
CA ILE A 35 -14.86 15.00 7.46
C ILE A 35 -16.17 15.42 6.79
N GLU A 36 -17.18 15.86 7.56
CA GLU A 36 -18.50 16.18 7.00
C GLU A 36 -18.48 17.27 5.91
N PRO A 37 -17.72 18.40 6.04
CA PRO A 37 -17.64 19.38 4.97
C PRO A 37 -16.98 18.80 3.71
N LEU A 38 -15.95 17.94 3.86
CA LEU A 38 -15.28 17.26 2.75
C LEU A 38 -16.23 16.30 2.03
N ILE A 39 -16.99 15.48 2.77
CA ILE A 39 -17.99 14.57 2.19
C ILE A 39 -19.08 15.35 1.46
N ARG A 40 -19.55 16.47 2.03
CA ARG A 40 -20.60 17.29 1.42
C ARG A 40 -20.12 17.96 0.13
N ASP A 41 -18.94 18.54 0.17
CA ASP A 41 -18.29 19.17 -0.98
C ASP A 41 -18.04 18.16 -2.10
N PHE A 42 -17.45 17.00 -1.77
CA PHE A 42 -17.17 15.97 -2.75
C PHE A 42 -18.44 15.37 -3.34
N ARG A 43 -19.47 15.12 -2.52
CA ARG A 43 -20.79 14.68 -3.02
C ARG A 43 -21.40 15.70 -3.99
N SER A 44 -21.25 16.99 -3.71
CA SER A 44 -21.73 18.04 -4.63
C SER A 44 -21.02 17.92 -5.97
N CYS A 45 -19.70 17.74 -5.98
CA CYS A 45 -18.92 17.57 -7.21
C CYS A 45 -19.33 16.30 -7.98
N VAL A 46 -19.51 15.17 -7.28
CA VAL A 46 -20.01 13.92 -7.86
C VAL A 46 -21.37 14.14 -8.51
N GLN A 47 -22.28 14.86 -7.86
CA GLN A 47 -23.60 15.13 -8.41
C GLN A 47 -23.54 16.05 -9.64
N THR A 48 -22.70 17.09 -9.61
CA THR A 48 -22.49 17.97 -10.76
C THR A 48 -21.97 17.19 -11.97
N LEU A 49 -20.97 16.31 -11.75
CA LEU A 49 -20.45 15.44 -12.80
C LEU A 49 -21.52 14.48 -13.34
N LYS A 50 -22.28 13.83 -12.45
CA LYS A 50 -23.37 12.90 -12.83
C LYS A 50 -24.51 13.57 -13.60
N ASN A 51 -24.73 14.87 -13.39
CA ASN A 51 -25.75 15.64 -14.10
C ASN A 51 -25.33 16.03 -15.52
N THR A 52 -24.03 15.99 -15.84
CA THR A 52 -23.53 16.19 -17.21
C THR A 52 -23.77 14.89 -17.98
N GLY A 53 -24.22 14.92 -19.24
CA GLY A 53 -24.48 13.72 -20.03
C GLY A 53 -23.21 12.95 -20.44
N GLY A 54 -23.25 12.35 -21.63
CA GLY A 54 -22.16 11.51 -22.13
C GLY A 54 -20.88 12.29 -22.48
N GLU A 55 -19.94 11.61 -23.13
CA GLU A 55 -18.59 12.14 -23.45
C GLU A 55 -18.61 13.49 -24.18
N GLY A 56 -19.56 13.71 -25.10
CA GLY A 56 -19.68 14.96 -25.85
C GLY A 56 -20.14 16.16 -25.00
N GLU A 57 -21.15 15.95 -24.15
CA GLU A 57 -21.64 17.01 -23.25
C GLU A 57 -20.59 17.32 -22.18
N PHE A 58 -19.83 16.31 -21.73
CA PHE A 58 -18.70 16.52 -20.84
C PHE A 58 -17.61 17.40 -21.46
N ALA A 59 -17.31 17.22 -22.75
CA ALA A 59 -16.34 18.07 -23.45
C ALA A 59 -16.82 19.52 -23.60
N GLU A 60 -18.10 19.72 -23.89
CA GLU A 60 -18.70 21.06 -24.06
C GLU A 60 -18.72 21.86 -22.75
N TYR A 61 -19.12 21.23 -21.64
CA TYR A 61 -19.21 21.88 -20.32
C TYR A 61 -17.94 21.73 -19.48
N PHE A 62 -16.83 21.26 -20.05
CA PHE A 62 -15.61 20.96 -19.30
C PHE A 62 -15.10 22.16 -18.49
N SER A 63 -15.10 23.36 -19.08
CA SER A 63 -14.58 24.56 -18.40
C SER A 63 -15.42 24.95 -17.16
N GLU A 64 -16.74 24.77 -17.20
CA GLU A 64 -17.63 25.03 -16.06
C GLU A 64 -17.45 23.98 -14.95
N LEU A 65 -17.25 22.72 -15.34
CA LEU A 65 -16.96 21.62 -14.44
C LEU A 65 -15.60 21.79 -13.77
N GLU A 66 -14.57 22.14 -14.53
CA GLU A 66 -13.22 22.42 -14.05
C GLU A 66 -13.23 23.55 -13.02
N GLU A 67 -13.91 24.67 -13.29
CA GLU A 67 -14.03 25.77 -12.33
C GLU A 67 -14.70 25.30 -11.01
N THR A 68 -15.68 24.41 -11.11
CA THR A 68 -16.34 23.82 -9.93
C THR A 68 -15.38 22.92 -9.14
N PHE A 69 -14.60 22.08 -9.83
CA PHE A 69 -13.67 21.14 -9.20
C PHE A 69 -12.43 21.84 -8.63
N GLU A 70 -11.95 22.92 -9.24
CA GLU A 70 -10.87 23.76 -8.72
C GLU A 70 -11.26 24.54 -7.47
N ARG A 71 -12.55 24.85 -7.30
CA ARG A 71 -13.11 25.48 -6.09
C ARG A 71 -13.37 24.46 -4.97
N SER A 72 -13.38 23.16 -5.27
CA SER A 72 -13.61 22.10 -4.28
C SER A 72 -12.49 22.05 -3.24
N LEU A 73 -12.87 21.88 -1.98
CA LEU A 73 -11.93 21.66 -0.89
C LEU A 73 -11.20 20.32 -1.00
N VAL A 74 -11.83 19.33 -1.66
CA VAL A 74 -11.35 17.95 -1.78
C VAL A 74 -10.60 17.74 -3.09
N LEU A 75 -11.16 18.20 -4.21
CA LEU A 75 -10.66 17.83 -5.53
C LEU A 75 -9.60 18.76 -6.08
N LYS A 76 -9.57 20.05 -5.71
CA LYS A 76 -8.72 21.08 -6.32
C LYS A 76 -7.33 20.62 -6.79
N HIS A 77 -6.50 20.11 -5.87
CA HIS A 77 -5.13 19.75 -6.20
C HIS A 77 -5.05 18.49 -7.08
N THR A 78 -5.82 17.46 -6.73
CA THR A 78 -5.84 16.18 -7.45
C THR A 78 -6.48 16.30 -8.83
N TRP A 79 -7.44 17.22 -8.98
CA TRP A 79 -8.04 17.56 -10.26
C TRP A 79 -7.02 18.25 -11.17
N ALA A 80 -6.27 19.23 -10.67
CA ALA A 80 -5.22 19.90 -11.44
C ALA A 80 -4.15 18.91 -11.95
N GLU A 81 -3.70 17.97 -11.10
CA GLU A 81 -2.75 16.92 -11.54
C GLU A 81 -3.37 15.97 -12.57
N PHE A 82 -4.66 15.65 -12.43
CA PHE A 82 -5.35 14.78 -13.36
C PHE A 82 -5.63 15.47 -14.70
N SER A 83 -5.99 16.76 -14.70
CA SER A 83 -6.30 17.52 -15.91
C SER A 83 -5.08 17.70 -16.82
N GLU A 84 -3.87 17.72 -16.27
CA GLU A 84 -2.61 17.64 -17.05
C GLU A 84 -2.48 16.36 -17.89
N THR A 85 -3.21 15.29 -17.54
CA THR A 85 -3.19 14.01 -18.28
C THR A 85 -4.27 13.89 -19.36
N LEU A 86 -5.14 14.90 -19.46
CA LEU A 86 -6.24 14.95 -20.41
C LEU A 86 -5.75 15.46 -21.77
N ILE A 87 -6.27 14.84 -22.83
CA ILE A 87 -6.07 15.25 -24.21
C ILE A 87 -7.38 15.84 -24.70
N PHE A 88 -7.34 17.13 -25.03
CA PHE A 88 -8.48 17.87 -25.53
C PHE A 88 -8.68 17.64 -27.03
N PRO A 89 -9.93 17.55 -27.50
CA PRO A 89 -10.23 17.43 -28.92
C PRO A 89 -9.84 18.73 -29.66
N ASP A 90 -9.46 18.59 -30.93
CA ASP A 90 -9.24 19.73 -31.82
C ASP A 90 -10.60 20.29 -32.25
N MET A 91 -10.97 21.43 -31.68
CA MET A 91 -12.28 22.06 -31.90
C MET A 91 -12.41 22.69 -33.30
N ASP A 92 -11.29 22.85 -34.03
CA ASP A 92 -11.25 23.40 -35.39
C ASP A 92 -11.34 22.30 -36.47
N SER A 93 -11.38 21.02 -36.06
CA SER A 93 -11.50 19.86 -36.95
C SER A 93 -12.94 19.68 -37.44
N ASP A 94 -13.18 19.93 -38.73
CA ASP A 94 -14.47 19.76 -39.42
C ASP A 94 -14.85 18.27 -39.65
N SER A 95 -14.45 17.39 -38.73
CA SER A 95 -14.55 15.93 -38.84
C SER A 95 -15.96 15.37 -38.61
N GLY A 96 -16.90 16.18 -38.13
CA GLY A 96 -18.26 15.76 -37.78
C GLY A 96 -18.34 14.77 -36.61
N GLU A 97 -17.22 14.50 -35.93
CA GLU A 97 -17.16 13.69 -34.71
C GLU A 97 -17.53 14.53 -33.50
N THR A 98 -18.25 13.93 -32.54
CA THR A 98 -18.53 14.60 -31.27
C THR A 98 -17.22 14.85 -30.52
N PRO A 99 -16.95 16.09 -30.05
CA PRO A 99 -15.72 16.38 -29.32
C PRO A 99 -15.68 15.52 -28.05
N THR A 100 -14.64 14.72 -27.89
CA THR A 100 -14.46 13.86 -26.71
C THR A 100 -13.14 14.19 -26.03
N ILE A 101 -13.18 14.35 -24.71
CA ILE A 101 -11.96 14.51 -23.90
C ILE A 101 -11.43 13.11 -23.59
N ARG A 102 -10.14 12.93 -23.81
CA ARG A 102 -9.48 11.64 -23.63
C ARG A 102 -8.53 11.64 -22.45
N ASN A 103 -8.38 10.53 -21.76
CA ASN A 103 -7.42 10.40 -20.65
C ASN A 103 -6.32 9.38 -20.95
N THR A 104 -5.08 9.73 -20.60
CA THR A 104 -3.91 8.84 -20.70
C THR A 104 -3.67 8.05 -19.43
N ALA A 105 -4.12 8.57 -18.29
CA ALA A 105 -4.00 7.91 -16.99
C ALA A 105 -5.38 7.55 -16.42
N ALA A 106 -5.45 6.43 -15.69
CA ALA A 106 -6.69 5.98 -15.08
C ALA A 106 -7.09 6.90 -13.90
N PRO A 107 -8.37 7.32 -13.78
CA PRO A 107 -8.79 8.24 -12.73
C PRO A 107 -8.65 7.68 -11.30
N ASP A 108 -8.78 6.36 -11.12
CA ASP A 108 -8.65 5.69 -9.82
C ASP A 108 -7.28 5.92 -9.14
N ARG A 109 -6.23 6.10 -9.94
CA ARG A 109 -4.88 6.42 -9.48
C ARG A 109 -4.81 7.76 -8.75
N TYR A 110 -5.61 8.73 -9.18
CA TYR A 110 -5.63 10.08 -8.61
C TYR A 110 -6.72 10.18 -7.55
N PHE A 111 -7.94 9.76 -7.86
CA PHE A 111 -9.11 9.95 -7.03
C PHE A 111 -9.37 8.77 -6.09
N ASN A 112 -8.53 8.66 -5.06
CA ASN A 112 -8.67 7.64 -4.03
C ASN A 112 -8.51 8.24 -2.62
N ARG A 113 -8.84 7.43 -1.60
CA ARG A 113 -8.77 7.83 -0.19
C ARG A 113 -7.40 8.36 0.23
N GLN A 114 -6.32 7.77 -0.28
CA GLN A 114 -4.95 8.15 0.09
C GLN A 114 -4.61 9.57 -0.39
N ASN A 115 -5.04 9.94 -1.59
CA ASN A 115 -4.76 11.27 -2.14
C ASN A 115 -5.77 12.33 -1.70
N LEU A 116 -7.04 11.96 -1.51
CA LEU A 116 -8.11 12.92 -1.22
C LEU A 116 -8.33 13.15 0.28
N LEU A 117 -8.29 12.11 1.12
CA LEU A 117 -8.70 12.20 2.52
C LEU A 117 -7.52 12.27 3.51
N GLU A 118 -6.50 11.43 3.32
CA GLU A 118 -5.37 11.30 4.25
C GLU A 118 -4.55 12.60 4.45
N PRO A 119 -4.31 13.45 3.43
CA PRO A 119 -3.57 14.70 3.61
C PRO A 119 -4.33 15.74 4.46
N ARG A 120 -5.66 15.62 4.53
CA ARG A 120 -6.55 16.58 5.21
C ARG A 120 -6.93 16.11 6.61
N VAL A 121 -7.04 14.80 6.79
CA VAL A 121 -7.46 14.17 8.04
C VAL A 121 -6.48 13.07 8.41
N ASN A 122 -5.80 13.22 9.54
CA ASN A 122 -4.90 12.20 10.08
C ASN A 122 -5.72 11.00 10.60
N LEU A 123 -6.11 10.10 9.70
CA LEU A 123 -6.88 8.89 10.00
C LEU A 123 -6.14 7.96 10.97
N ARG A 124 -4.80 7.97 10.98
CA ARG A 124 -3.99 7.11 11.86
C ARG A 124 -4.28 7.36 13.35
N ILE A 125 -4.43 8.62 13.76
CA ILE A 125 -4.77 8.97 15.15
C ILE A 125 -6.17 8.45 15.50
N TYR A 126 -7.14 8.64 14.61
CA TYR A 126 -8.51 8.21 14.85
C TYR A 126 -8.66 6.68 14.80
N ASN A 127 -7.86 5.97 14.00
CA ASN A 127 -7.78 4.51 13.98
C ASN A 127 -7.20 3.94 15.28
N ALA A 128 -6.29 4.66 15.93
CA ALA A 128 -5.73 4.26 17.22
C ALA A 128 -6.67 4.56 18.41
N LEU A 129 -7.59 5.51 18.27
CA LEU A 129 -8.44 5.98 19.37
C LEU A 129 -9.33 4.89 20.00
N PRO A 130 -9.99 3.97 19.26
CA PRO A 130 -10.72 2.86 19.87
C PRO A 130 -9.85 2.05 20.84
N ASN A 131 -8.61 1.75 20.45
CA ASN A 131 -7.68 1.00 21.28
C ASN A 131 -7.26 1.80 22.52
N LEU A 132 -7.07 3.12 22.38
CA LEU A 132 -6.79 4.00 23.51
C LEU A 132 -7.96 4.10 24.50
N LEU A 133 -9.21 4.15 24.01
CA LEU A 133 -10.41 4.17 24.87
C LEU A 133 -10.55 2.85 25.66
N THR A 134 -10.37 1.71 24.99
CA THR A 134 -10.37 0.40 25.65
C THR A 134 -9.24 0.29 26.66
N GLY A 135 -8.01 0.67 26.28
CA GLY A 135 -6.85 0.68 27.16
C GLY A 135 -7.02 1.57 28.38
N THR A 136 -7.66 2.74 28.22
CA THR A 136 -7.97 3.65 29.33
C THR A 136 -9.00 3.06 30.28
N GLY A 137 -10.02 2.36 29.77
CA GLY A 137 -10.98 1.64 30.60
C GLY A 137 -10.34 0.49 31.40
N ILE A 138 -9.44 -0.28 30.78
CA ILE A 138 -8.67 -1.33 31.45
C ILE A 138 -7.76 -0.74 32.53
N LEU A 139 -7.04 0.35 32.22
CA LEU A 139 -6.19 1.07 33.17
C LEU A 139 -7.00 1.56 34.38
N GLY A 140 -8.20 2.11 34.15
CA GLY A 140 -9.11 2.52 35.21
C GLY A 140 -9.49 1.38 36.15
N THR A 141 -9.72 0.18 35.60
CA THR A 141 -10.05 -1.01 36.39
C THR A 141 -8.87 -1.46 37.25
N PHE A 142 -7.65 -1.50 36.68
CA PHE A 142 -6.44 -1.84 37.43
C PHE A 142 -6.16 -0.87 38.57
N VAL A 143 -6.24 0.44 38.30
CA VAL A 143 -6.06 1.48 39.32
C VAL A 143 -7.12 1.35 40.42
N GLY A 144 -8.39 1.12 40.04
CA GLY A 144 -9.48 0.92 40.99
C GLY A 144 -9.28 -0.30 41.89
N LEU A 145 -8.80 -1.42 41.35
CA LEU A 145 -8.49 -2.62 42.12
C LEU A 145 -7.31 -2.42 43.08
N VAL A 146 -6.22 -1.79 42.62
CA VAL A 146 -5.05 -1.51 43.47
C VAL A 146 -5.44 -0.64 44.67
N ILE A 147 -6.23 0.42 44.43
CA ILE A 147 -6.70 1.30 45.51
C ILE A 147 -7.69 0.56 46.43
N GLY A 148 -8.60 -0.25 45.85
CA GLY A 148 -9.57 -1.04 46.61
C GLY A 148 -8.91 -2.03 47.57
N ILE A 149 -7.91 -2.78 47.10
CA ILE A 149 -7.12 -3.71 47.92
C ILE A 149 -6.38 -2.96 49.03
N GLY A 150 -5.78 -1.80 48.70
CA GLY A 150 -5.10 -0.96 49.68
C GLY A 150 -6.02 -0.53 50.83
N GLN A 151 -7.25 -0.12 50.52
CA GLN A 151 -8.24 0.28 51.54
C GLN A 151 -8.76 -0.90 52.36
N ALA A 152 -9.04 -2.03 51.71
CA ALA A 152 -9.55 -3.21 52.39
C ALA A 152 -8.51 -3.86 53.31
N SER A 153 -7.22 -3.79 52.95
CA SER A 153 -6.13 -4.37 53.75
C SER A 153 -6.07 -3.82 55.18
N GLN A 154 -6.43 -2.55 55.39
CA GLN A 154 -6.47 -1.94 56.72
C GLN A 154 -7.65 -2.43 57.55
N GLY A 155 -8.83 -2.62 56.94
CA GLY A 155 -10.01 -3.13 57.66
C GLY A 155 -10.00 -4.65 57.88
N LEU A 156 -9.27 -5.40 57.06
CA LEU A 156 -9.02 -6.84 57.23
C LEU A 156 -8.04 -7.14 58.38
N ALA A 157 -7.24 -6.16 58.81
CA ALA A 157 -6.32 -6.28 59.93
C ALA A 157 -6.98 -5.95 61.29
N ALA A 158 -8.26 -5.60 61.32
CA ALA A 158 -9.00 -5.29 62.55
C ALA A 158 -9.41 -6.57 63.30
N GLU A 159 -9.35 -6.55 64.63
CA GLU A 159 -9.78 -7.67 65.49
C GLU A 159 -11.31 -7.89 65.49
N ASP A 160 -12.09 -6.90 65.04
CA ASP A 160 -13.55 -6.95 64.99
C ASP A 160 -14.04 -7.58 63.67
N VAL A 161 -14.75 -8.71 63.79
CA VAL A 161 -15.38 -9.42 62.67
C VAL A 161 -16.34 -8.53 61.88
N GLY A 162 -17.03 -7.59 62.53
CA GLY A 162 -17.91 -6.62 61.87
C GLY A 162 -17.15 -5.67 60.94
N GLN A 163 -15.97 -5.20 61.37
CA GLN A 163 -15.11 -4.33 60.56
C GLN A 163 -14.48 -5.08 59.39
N ALA A 164 -14.05 -6.32 59.59
CA ALA A 164 -13.54 -7.17 58.52
C ALA A 164 -14.60 -7.45 57.44
N GLN A 165 -15.85 -7.72 57.85
CA GLN A 165 -16.96 -7.94 56.92
C GLN A 165 -17.31 -6.66 56.14
N GLN A 166 -17.25 -5.49 56.78
CA GLN A 166 -17.49 -4.20 56.14
C GLN A 166 -16.37 -3.84 55.15
N ALA A 167 -15.12 -4.15 55.47
CA ALA A 167 -13.97 -3.97 54.57
C ALA A 167 -14.04 -4.89 53.33
N LEU A 168 -14.47 -6.14 53.51
CA LEU A 168 -14.75 -7.08 52.41
C LEU A 168 -15.87 -6.59 51.49
N SER A 169 -16.97 -6.10 52.07
CA SER A 169 -18.08 -5.53 51.29
C SER A 169 -17.65 -4.30 50.49
N ALA A 170 -16.86 -3.41 51.10
CA ALA A 170 -16.31 -2.23 50.44
C ALA A 170 -15.33 -2.59 49.31
N LEU A 171 -14.49 -3.62 49.50
CA LEU A 171 -13.60 -4.14 48.46
C LEU A 171 -14.40 -4.65 47.25
N LEU A 172 -15.41 -5.50 47.50
CA LEU A 172 -16.22 -6.13 46.46
C LEU A 172 -17.01 -5.08 45.67
N SER A 173 -17.59 -4.10 46.38
CA SER A 173 -18.29 -2.98 45.76
C SER A 173 -17.34 -2.09 44.95
N GLY A 174 -16.18 -1.73 45.50
CA GLY A 174 -15.17 -0.93 44.81
C GLY A 174 -14.60 -1.63 43.57
N ALA A 175 -14.38 -2.95 43.64
CA ALA A 175 -13.94 -3.76 42.51
C ALA A 175 -15.00 -3.84 41.41
N ALA A 176 -16.25 -4.16 41.76
CA ALA A 176 -17.37 -4.19 40.81
C ALA A 176 -17.57 -2.84 40.11
N LEU A 177 -17.44 -1.75 40.87
CA LEU A 177 -17.53 -0.39 40.34
C LEU A 177 -16.33 -0.08 39.41
N ALA A 178 -15.12 -0.54 39.73
CA ALA A 178 -13.93 -0.37 38.88
C ALA A 178 -14.12 -1.05 37.50
N PHE A 179 -14.76 -2.22 37.44
CA PHE A 179 -15.09 -2.89 36.18
C PHE A 179 -16.00 -2.06 35.25
N MET A 180 -16.83 -1.16 35.79
CA MET A 180 -17.66 -0.26 34.97
C MET A 180 -16.80 0.63 34.06
N THR A 181 -15.60 1.02 34.48
CA THR A 181 -14.70 1.84 33.65
C THR A 181 -14.26 1.10 32.38
N SER A 182 -14.04 -0.21 32.47
CA SER A 182 -13.72 -1.06 31.31
C SER A 182 -14.92 -1.25 30.39
N ILE A 183 -16.12 -1.47 30.95
CA ILE A 183 -17.36 -1.57 30.15
C ILE A 183 -17.61 -0.28 29.36
N VAL A 184 -17.48 0.88 30.02
CA VAL A 184 -17.66 2.19 29.38
C VAL A 184 -16.58 2.44 28.32
N GLY A 185 -15.32 2.07 28.59
CA GLY A 185 -14.23 2.13 27.62
C GLY A 185 -14.51 1.30 26.36
N LEU A 186 -14.95 0.05 26.54
CA LEU A 186 -15.28 -0.85 25.45
C LEU A 186 -16.48 -0.37 24.63
N VAL A 187 -17.58 0.02 25.30
CA VAL A 187 -18.78 0.52 24.60
C VAL A 187 -18.45 1.80 23.82
N SER A 188 -17.70 2.73 24.42
CA SER A 188 -17.26 3.96 23.75
C SER A 188 -16.35 3.66 22.54
N SER A 189 -15.45 2.68 22.69
CA SER A 189 -14.56 2.20 21.63
C SER A 189 -15.32 1.61 20.44
N ILE A 190 -16.26 0.69 20.70
CA ILE A 190 -17.10 0.07 19.66
C ILE A 190 -17.97 1.11 18.96
N ALA A 191 -18.62 2.00 19.73
CA ALA A 191 -19.46 3.05 19.16
C ALA A 191 -18.67 4.03 18.29
N PHE A 192 -17.47 4.43 18.72
CA PHE A 192 -16.59 5.28 17.94
C PHE A 192 -16.09 4.56 16.68
N SER A 193 -15.56 3.35 16.80
CA SER A 193 -15.03 2.56 15.68
C SER A 193 -16.08 2.28 14.60
N SER A 194 -17.30 1.89 15.00
CA SER A 194 -18.39 1.63 14.06
C SER A 194 -18.78 2.90 13.28
N TRP A 195 -18.81 4.05 13.97
CA TRP A 195 -19.13 5.32 13.32
C TRP A 195 -18.03 5.83 12.40
N GLU A 196 -16.77 5.75 12.84
CA GLU A 196 -15.60 6.18 12.07
C GLU A 196 -15.50 5.38 10.77
N LYS A 197 -15.55 4.04 10.84
CA LYS A 197 -15.57 3.16 9.66
C LYS A 197 -16.72 3.45 8.70
N ARG A 198 -17.92 3.75 9.21
CA ARG A 198 -19.07 4.14 8.35
C ARG A 198 -18.80 5.44 7.60
N LYS A 199 -18.14 6.41 8.23
CA LYS A 199 -17.80 7.70 7.60
C LYS A 199 -16.69 7.57 6.57
N VAL A 200 -15.66 6.76 6.86
CA VAL A 200 -14.61 6.45 5.89
C VAL A 200 -15.17 5.67 4.71
N HIS A 201 -16.01 4.65 4.95
CA HIS A 201 -16.64 3.89 3.88
C HIS A 201 -17.56 4.76 3.00
N GLN A 202 -18.29 5.71 3.59
CA GLN A 202 -19.07 6.69 2.83
C GLN A 202 -18.19 7.54 1.91
N PHE A 203 -16.97 7.88 2.34
CA PHE A 203 -16.02 8.62 1.50
C PHE A 203 -15.44 7.74 0.39
N ASP A 204 -15.11 6.48 0.68
CA ASP A 204 -14.64 5.51 -0.32
C ASP A 204 -15.70 5.26 -1.41
N GLN A 205 -16.97 5.15 -1.02
CA GLN A 205 -18.09 5.05 -1.97
C GLN A 205 -18.17 6.27 -2.89
N LEU A 206 -17.99 7.49 -2.35
CA LEU A 206 -17.94 8.70 -3.17
C LEU A 206 -16.74 8.72 -4.14
N CYS A 207 -15.59 8.17 -3.74
CA CYS A 207 -14.44 8.03 -4.64
C CYS A 207 -14.76 7.10 -5.80
N ASN A 208 -15.36 5.95 -5.52
CA ASN A 208 -15.76 5.00 -6.55
C ASN A 208 -16.83 5.57 -7.49
N GLU A 209 -17.85 6.22 -6.93
CA GLU A 209 -18.89 6.90 -7.72
C GLU A 209 -18.33 8.03 -8.60
N TRP A 210 -17.32 8.74 -8.09
CA TRP A 210 -16.61 9.76 -8.85
C TRP A 210 -15.84 9.16 -10.02
N VAL A 211 -15.02 8.13 -9.75
CA VAL A 211 -14.22 7.44 -10.77
C VAL A 211 -15.11 6.84 -11.85
N GLU A 212 -16.18 6.14 -11.47
CA GLU A 212 -17.13 5.55 -12.42
C GLU A 212 -17.84 6.62 -13.25
N ALA A 213 -18.26 7.73 -12.63
CA ALA A 213 -18.88 8.83 -13.36
C ALA A 213 -17.90 9.53 -14.32
N LEU A 214 -16.63 9.63 -13.95
CA LEU A 214 -15.60 10.26 -14.75
C LEU A 214 -15.15 9.36 -15.90
N ASP A 215 -14.94 8.06 -15.65
CA ASP A 215 -14.63 7.05 -16.67
C ASP A 215 -15.75 6.92 -17.70
N ALA A 216 -17.02 7.05 -17.30
CA ALA A 216 -18.15 7.03 -18.24
C ALA A 216 -18.24 8.26 -19.16
N ARG A 217 -17.41 9.29 -18.93
CA ARG A 217 -17.41 10.58 -19.64
C ARG A 217 -16.06 10.88 -20.32
N LEU A 218 -15.07 10.02 -20.12
CA LEU A 218 -13.74 10.14 -20.71
C LEU A 218 -13.48 8.95 -21.62
N SER A 219 -12.88 9.22 -22.77
CA SER A 219 -12.40 8.15 -23.65
C SER A 219 -10.96 7.78 -23.30
N ARG A 220 -10.75 6.53 -22.87
CA ARG A 220 -9.42 6.08 -22.44
C ARG A 220 -8.51 5.81 -23.63
N VAL A 221 -7.40 6.53 -23.70
CA VAL A 221 -6.36 6.32 -24.70
C VAL A 221 -5.37 5.29 -24.16
N THR A 222 -5.46 4.07 -24.69
CA THR A 222 -4.47 3.02 -24.44
C THR A 222 -3.44 2.97 -25.56
N GLN A 223 -2.26 2.41 -25.26
CA GLN A 223 -1.21 2.25 -26.26
C GLN A 223 -1.64 1.31 -27.39
N GLU A 224 -2.45 0.30 -27.07
CA GLU A 224 -3.07 -0.61 -28.04
C GLU A 224 -4.08 0.13 -28.92
N GLY A 225 -4.89 1.01 -28.33
CA GLY A 225 -5.84 1.85 -29.07
C GLY A 225 -5.16 2.80 -30.05
N LEU A 226 -4.11 3.50 -29.62
CA LEU A 226 -3.31 4.36 -30.51
C LEU A 226 -2.63 3.57 -31.63
N THR A 227 -2.17 2.35 -31.34
CA THR A 227 -1.55 1.49 -32.36
C THR A 227 -2.58 1.05 -33.39
N ASP A 228 -3.80 0.71 -32.97
CA ASP A 228 -4.90 0.36 -33.87
C ASP A 228 -5.35 1.56 -34.72
N GLU A 229 -5.48 2.73 -34.10
CA GLU A 229 -5.82 3.99 -34.79
C GLU A 229 -4.76 4.37 -35.83
N SER A 230 -3.48 4.31 -35.46
CA SER A 230 -2.36 4.52 -36.38
C SER A 230 -2.34 3.50 -37.52
N LEU A 231 -2.63 2.23 -37.23
CA LEU A 231 -2.73 1.19 -38.25
C LEU A 231 -3.90 1.47 -39.21
N ARG A 232 -5.01 2.00 -38.71
CA ARG A 232 -6.18 2.38 -39.51
C ARG A 232 -5.86 3.56 -40.43
N GLU A 233 -5.22 4.60 -39.92
CA GLU A 233 -4.75 5.74 -40.72
C GLU A 233 -3.73 5.31 -41.77
N LEU A 234 -2.75 4.48 -41.43
CA LEU A 234 -1.79 3.93 -42.39
C LEU A 234 -2.47 3.13 -43.51
N LYS A 235 -3.53 2.38 -43.20
CA LYS A 235 -4.34 1.67 -44.21
C LYS A 235 -5.09 2.64 -45.12
N GLN A 236 -5.68 3.70 -44.57
CA GLN A 236 -6.37 4.72 -45.36
C GLN A 236 -5.40 5.49 -46.26
N GLN A 237 -4.26 5.91 -45.72
CA GLN A 237 -3.20 6.58 -46.47
C GLN A 237 -2.69 5.70 -47.61
N ARG A 238 -2.51 4.39 -47.35
CA ARG A 238 -2.14 3.43 -48.40
C ARG A 238 -3.21 3.34 -49.49
N ALA A 239 -4.48 3.25 -49.12
CA ALA A 239 -5.57 3.20 -50.10
C ALA A 239 -5.62 4.48 -50.95
N ALA A 240 -5.42 5.66 -50.33
CA ALA A 240 -5.33 6.93 -51.05
C ALA A 240 -4.13 6.98 -52.00
N LEU A 241 -2.96 6.47 -51.60
CA LEU A 241 -1.77 6.34 -52.46
C LEU A 241 -1.99 5.38 -53.64
N GLU A 242 -2.66 4.24 -53.41
CA GLU A 242 -3.01 3.30 -54.48
C GLU A 242 -3.96 3.95 -55.50
N HIS A 243 -4.98 4.68 -55.02
CA HIS A 243 -5.87 5.47 -55.88
C HIS A 243 -5.13 6.56 -56.65
N PHE A 244 -4.32 7.37 -55.96
CA PHE A 244 -3.51 8.42 -56.58
C PHE A 244 -2.56 7.86 -57.65
N SER A 245 -1.92 6.71 -57.39
CA SER A 245 -1.03 6.07 -58.37
C SER A 245 -1.79 5.60 -59.61
N ASN A 246 -2.99 5.06 -59.46
CA ASN A 246 -3.83 4.65 -60.59
C ASN A 246 -4.33 5.85 -61.40
N ASP A 247 -4.78 6.91 -60.71
CA ASP A 247 -5.25 8.14 -61.36
C ASP A 247 -4.11 8.85 -62.10
N LEU A 248 -2.91 8.90 -61.51
CA LEU A 248 -1.71 9.45 -62.15
C LEU A 248 -1.31 8.64 -63.38
N ALA A 249 -1.36 7.30 -63.31
CA ALA A 249 -1.09 6.44 -64.47
C ALA A 249 -2.08 6.68 -65.62
N PHE A 250 -3.37 6.83 -65.30
CA PHE A 250 -4.41 7.11 -66.29
C PHE A 250 -4.22 8.51 -66.92
N GLN A 251 -4.03 9.55 -66.09
CA GLN A 251 -3.84 10.93 -66.57
C GLN A 251 -2.56 11.11 -67.39
N ILE A 252 -1.46 10.44 -67.01
CA ILE A 252 -0.23 10.47 -67.82
C ILE A 252 -0.45 9.76 -69.15
N SER A 253 -1.14 8.61 -69.16
CA SER A 253 -1.42 7.88 -70.40
C SER A 253 -2.29 8.71 -71.35
N GLU A 254 -3.34 9.36 -70.83
CA GLU A 254 -4.23 10.22 -71.61
C GLU A 254 -3.51 11.47 -72.15
N ALA A 255 -2.72 12.15 -71.32
CA ALA A 255 -1.96 13.33 -71.74
C ALA A 255 -0.85 13.01 -72.76
N LEU A 256 -0.25 11.82 -72.68
CA LEU A 256 0.76 11.36 -73.63
C LEU A 256 0.13 11.00 -74.99
N ASP A 257 -1.01 10.29 -74.97
CA ASP A 257 -1.73 9.87 -76.18
C ASP A 257 -2.25 11.08 -76.97
N ASP A 258 -2.81 12.08 -76.26
CA ASP A 258 -3.33 13.29 -76.87
C ASP A 258 -2.22 14.17 -77.47
N ARG A 259 -1.07 14.31 -76.79
CA ARG A 259 0.08 15.06 -77.33
C ARG A 259 0.75 14.38 -78.51
N VAL A 260 0.89 13.06 -78.50
CA VAL A 260 1.49 12.31 -79.60
C VAL A 260 0.59 12.41 -80.84
N THR A 261 -0.71 12.17 -80.67
CA THR A 261 -1.65 12.16 -81.80
C THR A 261 -1.91 13.55 -82.37
N SER A 262 -2.05 14.57 -81.52
CA SER A 262 -2.42 15.93 -81.97
C SER A 262 -1.25 16.77 -82.51
N LYS A 263 0.00 16.50 -82.11
CA LYS A 263 1.16 17.33 -82.47
C LYS A 263 2.16 16.65 -83.40
N LEU A 264 2.39 15.34 -83.29
CA LEU A 264 3.42 14.65 -84.07
C LEU A 264 2.91 14.15 -85.42
N THR A 265 1.68 13.62 -85.48
CA THR A 265 1.06 13.13 -86.72
C THR A 265 0.98 14.18 -87.85
N PRO A 266 0.48 15.41 -87.63
CA PRO A 266 0.38 16.40 -88.71
C PRO A 266 1.73 16.94 -89.20
N VAL A 267 2.78 16.86 -88.38
CA VAL A 267 4.15 17.24 -88.79
C VAL A 267 4.71 16.19 -89.75
N LEU A 268 4.47 14.91 -89.50
CA LEU A 268 4.86 13.81 -90.38
C LEU A 268 4.12 13.88 -91.73
N GLU A 269 2.83 14.22 -91.75
CA GLU A 269 2.06 14.38 -93.01
C GLU A 269 2.56 15.55 -93.87
N ARG A 270 2.91 16.70 -93.27
CA ARG A 270 3.45 17.84 -94.03
C ARG A 270 4.77 17.52 -94.73
N VAL A 271 5.65 16.77 -94.07
CA VAL A 271 6.94 16.39 -94.65
C VAL A 271 6.75 15.48 -95.86
N VAL A 272 5.77 14.57 -95.84
CA VAL A 272 5.45 13.71 -96.98
C VAL A 272 4.87 14.51 -98.14
N HIS A 273 3.98 15.46 -97.86
CA HIS A 273 3.30 16.25 -98.90
C HIS A 273 4.23 17.20 -99.68
N GLU A 274 5.18 17.86 -99.00
CA GLU A 274 6.18 18.73 -99.64
C GLU A 274 7.09 17.97 -100.61
N ILE A 275 7.44 16.72 -100.28
CA ILE A 275 8.30 15.88 -101.13
C ILE A 275 7.61 15.47 -102.44
N GLU A 276 6.28 15.33 -102.44
CA GLU A 276 5.52 14.99 -103.64
C GLU A 276 5.28 16.20 -104.57
N GLY A 277 5.11 17.41 -104.02
CA GLY A 277 4.88 18.63 -104.79
C GLY A 277 6.04 19.00 -105.72
N MET A 278 7.28 18.89 -105.25
CA MET A 278 8.49 19.21 -106.04
C MET A 278 8.65 18.35 -107.30
N ARG A 279 8.05 17.16 -107.35
CA ARG A 279 8.25 16.21 -108.45
C ARG A 279 7.32 16.46 -109.65
N SER A 280 6.29 17.29 -109.46
CA SER A 280 5.23 17.57 -110.45
C SER A 280 5.57 18.74 -111.38
N GLU A 281 6.13 19.83 -110.86
CA GLU A 281 6.30 21.08 -111.62
C GLU A 281 7.39 21.00 -112.71
N GLN A 282 8.35 20.07 -112.58
CA GLN A 282 9.48 19.98 -113.51
C GLN A 282 9.13 19.41 -114.90
N ARG A 283 7.96 18.79 -115.07
CA ARG A 283 7.58 18.12 -116.34
C ARG A 283 6.85 19.01 -117.36
N GLN A 284 6.22 20.12 -116.93
CA GLN A 284 5.26 20.83 -117.77
C GLN A 284 5.88 21.93 -118.66
N ALA A 285 7.07 22.45 -118.32
CA ALA A 285 7.66 23.60 -119.02
C ALA A 285 8.35 23.28 -120.36
N SER A 286 8.48 22.01 -120.77
CA SER A 286 9.37 21.62 -121.88
C SER A 286 8.69 21.43 -123.25
N ASP A 287 7.36 21.29 -123.33
CA ASP A 287 6.67 20.88 -124.58
C ASP A 287 6.10 22.03 -125.43
N GLU A 288 5.77 23.19 -124.83
CA GLU A 288 5.00 24.25 -125.51
C GLU A 288 5.80 25.07 -126.55
N THR A 289 7.13 25.07 -126.46
CA THR A 289 7.97 26.00 -127.24
C THR A 289 8.26 25.52 -128.66
N LEU A 290 8.18 24.20 -128.91
CA LEU A 290 8.58 23.59 -130.17
C LEU A 290 7.49 23.65 -131.27
N GLU A 291 6.22 23.82 -130.88
CA GLU A 291 5.07 23.74 -131.78
C GLU A 291 4.81 25.03 -132.57
N ARG A 292 5.25 26.19 -132.07
CA ARG A 292 5.01 27.51 -132.68
C ARG A 292 5.83 27.80 -133.94
N LEU A 293 7.05 27.26 -134.01
CA LEU A 293 8.03 27.58 -135.07
C LEU A 293 7.73 26.89 -136.42
N MET A 294 7.02 25.77 -136.42
CA MET A 294 6.72 25.02 -137.64
C MET A 294 5.56 25.62 -138.47
N ARG A 295 4.74 26.50 -137.86
CA ARG A 295 3.50 27.00 -138.49
C ARG A 295 3.72 28.26 -139.34
N GLU A 296 4.66 29.13 -138.97
CA GLU A 296 4.92 30.39 -139.67
C GLU A 296 5.70 30.24 -140.99
N PHE A 297 6.37 29.11 -141.21
CA PHE A 297 7.30 28.95 -142.35
C PHE A 297 6.62 28.52 -143.67
N SER A 298 5.34 28.08 -143.63
CA SER A 298 4.71 27.38 -144.75
C SER A 298 3.82 28.24 -145.66
N GLU A 299 3.58 29.52 -145.35
CA GLU A 299 2.47 30.29 -145.95
C GLU A 299 2.90 31.46 -146.89
N SER A 300 4.19 31.83 -146.98
CA SER A 300 4.58 33.18 -147.46
C SER A 300 5.32 33.32 -148.81
N ILE A 301 5.32 32.36 -149.74
CA ILE A 301 5.94 32.57 -151.09
C ILE A 301 5.02 31.98 -152.18
N SER A 302 4.00 32.70 -152.69
CA SER A 302 3.96 33.86 -153.60
C SER A 302 4.16 33.54 -155.10
N SER A 303 3.15 33.92 -155.90
CA SER A 303 3.20 34.09 -157.36
C SER A 303 3.18 35.58 -157.70
N ALA A 304 3.91 35.93 -158.76
CA ALA A 304 4.01 37.22 -159.48
C ALA A 304 4.99 38.26 -158.92
N ALA A 305 6.27 37.96 -159.17
CA ALA A 305 7.42 38.85 -159.05
C ALA A 305 7.50 39.87 -160.19
N GLY A 306 7.75 41.13 -159.86
CA GLY A 306 8.17 42.15 -160.82
C GLY A 306 8.27 43.54 -160.20
N GLU A 307 7.27 43.95 -159.43
CA GLU A 307 7.18 45.31 -158.87
C GLU A 307 7.48 45.36 -157.36
N GLU A 308 7.12 44.30 -156.62
CA GLU A 308 7.46 44.09 -155.20
C GLU A 308 8.98 44.05 -154.93
N MET A 309 9.81 43.61 -155.89
CA MET A 309 11.26 43.45 -155.66
C MET A 309 11.98 44.78 -155.36
N LYS A 310 11.44 45.91 -155.85
CA LYS A 310 11.99 47.24 -155.58
C LYS A 310 11.53 47.79 -154.23
N ALA A 311 10.28 47.52 -153.84
CA ALA A 311 9.78 47.82 -152.50
C ALA A 311 10.50 46.95 -151.46
N PHE A 312 10.67 45.66 -151.72
CA PHE A 312 11.40 44.69 -150.90
C PHE A 312 12.85 45.11 -150.65
N ALA A 313 13.56 45.60 -151.67
CA ALA A 313 14.93 46.11 -151.48
C ALA A 313 14.97 47.30 -150.49
N GLY A 314 13.99 48.21 -150.55
CA GLY A 314 13.87 49.32 -149.60
C GLY A 314 13.49 48.85 -148.19
N THR A 315 12.53 47.93 -148.08
CA THR A 315 12.08 47.37 -146.80
C THR A 315 13.18 46.55 -146.12
N VAL A 316 13.98 45.79 -146.87
CA VAL A 316 15.12 45.02 -146.34
C VAL A 316 16.23 45.93 -145.82
N GLN A 317 16.52 47.05 -146.50
CA GLN A 317 17.50 48.01 -146.02
C GLN A 317 17.05 48.72 -144.73
N GLN A 318 15.76 49.07 -144.65
CA GLN A 318 15.17 49.65 -143.44
C GLN A 318 15.08 48.63 -142.30
N MET A 319 14.78 47.37 -142.61
CA MET A 319 14.80 46.27 -141.64
C MET A 319 16.21 46.01 -141.10
N GLY A 320 17.25 46.14 -141.95
CA GLY A 320 18.65 46.07 -141.53
C GLY A 320 19.02 47.15 -140.52
N GLN A 321 18.61 48.40 -140.75
CA GLN A 321 18.82 49.50 -139.80
C GLN A 321 18.02 49.32 -138.49
N SER A 322 16.77 48.89 -138.57
CA SER A 322 15.95 48.62 -137.37
C SER A 322 16.50 47.46 -136.54
N LEU A 323 17.00 46.39 -137.19
CA LEU A 323 17.65 45.27 -136.51
C LEU A 323 18.95 45.71 -135.83
N GLU A 324 19.76 46.55 -136.49
CA GLU A 324 20.99 47.08 -135.90
C GLU A 324 20.69 47.95 -134.67
N GLN A 325 19.68 48.83 -134.76
CA GLN A 325 19.22 49.62 -133.61
C GLN A 325 18.65 48.74 -132.48
N GLN A 326 17.91 47.68 -132.81
CA GLN A 326 17.32 46.79 -131.81
C GLN A 326 18.36 45.91 -131.12
N VAL A 327 19.39 45.44 -131.84
CA VAL A 327 20.53 44.73 -131.25
C VAL A 327 21.30 45.67 -130.32
N GLN A 328 21.50 46.93 -130.70
CA GLN A 328 22.17 47.93 -129.85
C GLN A 328 21.35 48.27 -128.59
N ALA A 329 20.03 48.42 -128.72
CA ALA A 329 19.12 48.62 -127.59
C ALA A 329 19.06 47.38 -126.67
N MET A 330 19.11 46.17 -127.24
CA MET A 330 19.14 44.94 -126.47
C MET A 330 20.48 44.75 -125.74
N SER A 331 21.60 45.11 -126.37
CA SER A 331 22.93 45.05 -125.74
C SER A 331 23.03 46.01 -124.57
N SER A 332 22.55 47.24 -124.71
CA SER A 332 22.52 48.23 -123.61
C SER A 332 21.55 47.82 -122.49
N SER A 333 20.37 47.32 -122.82
CA SER A 333 19.45 46.77 -121.82
C SER A 333 20.02 45.54 -121.10
N HIS A 334 20.82 44.72 -121.78
CA HIS A 334 21.49 43.57 -121.17
C HIS A 334 22.59 44.00 -120.19
N GLU A 335 23.38 45.01 -120.53
CA GLU A 335 24.38 45.60 -119.62
C GLU A 335 23.71 46.21 -118.38
N GLU A 336 22.61 46.95 -118.55
CA GLU A 336 21.85 47.51 -117.41
C GLU A 336 21.25 46.42 -116.52
N MET A 337 20.67 45.38 -117.11
CA MET A 337 20.11 44.25 -116.37
C MET A 337 21.20 43.48 -115.62
N GLN A 338 22.36 43.27 -116.22
CA GLN A 338 23.49 42.60 -115.58
C GLN A 338 24.05 43.43 -114.40
N ALA A 339 24.14 44.75 -114.57
CA ALA A 339 24.54 45.67 -113.51
C ALA A 339 23.52 45.73 -112.36
N ALA A 340 22.21 45.70 -112.67
CA ALA A 340 21.15 45.64 -111.68
C ALA A 340 21.19 44.32 -110.90
N SER A 341 21.34 43.18 -111.59
CA SER A 341 21.45 41.86 -110.97
C SER A 341 22.66 41.75 -110.05
N GLN A 342 23.83 42.27 -110.47
CA GLN A 342 25.02 42.33 -109.61
C GLN A 342 24.79 43.17 -108.36
N ARG A 343 24.10 44.33 -108.47
CA ARG A 343 23.73 45.14 -107.30
C ARG A 343 22.83 44.39 -106.33
N THR A 344 21.79 43.72 -106.83
CA THR A 344 20.86 42.95 -105.99
C THR A 344 21.56 41.79 -105.28
N ILE A 345 22.45 41.06 -105.96
CA ILE A 345 23.22 39.97 -105.35
C ILE A 345 24.14 40.51 -104.25
N GLN A 346 24.76 41.68 -104.47
CA GLN A 346 25.62 42.33 -103.49
C GLN A 346 24.83 42.76 -102.25
N GLU A 347 23.67 43.42 -102.43
CA GLU A 347 22.78 43.84 -101.34
C GLU A 347 22.25 42.65 -100.53
N LEU A 348 21.88 41.55 -101.19
CA LEU A 348 21.50 40.29 -100.53
C LEU A 348 22.67 39.70 -99.73
N SER A 349 23.88 39.70 -100.28
CA SER A 349 25.07 39.18 -99.61
C SER A 349 25.41 39.99 -98.36
N ASP A 350 25.31 41.31 -98.43
CA ASP A 350 25.59 42.21 -97.31
C ASP A 350 24.52 42.09 -96.22
N THR A 351 23.23 42.04 -96.61
CA THR A 351 22.12 41.80 -95.66
C THR A 351 22.24 40.45 -94.95
N PHE A 352 22.63 39.40 -95.68
CA PHE A 352 22.84 38.07 -95.11
C PHE A 352 24.02 38.03 -94.13
N ARG A 353 25.13 38.68 -94.48
CA ARG A 353 26.30 38.80 -93.58
C ARG A 353 25.94 39.54 -92.30
N GLU A 354 25.20 40.64 -92.41
CA GLU A 354 24.79 41.43 -91.25
C GLU A 354 23.81 40.66 -90.35
N SER A 355 22.81 40.01 -90.93
CA SER A 355 21.86 39.17 -90.19
C SER A 355 22.53 37.98 -89.51
N SER A 356 23.49 37.33 -90.19
CA SER A 356 24.23 36.20 -89.63
C SER A 356 25.18 36.62 -88.50
N ARG A 357 25.73 37.84 -88.59
CA ARG A 357 26.53 38.43 -87.51
C ARG A 357 25.66 38.75 -86.29
N GLN A 358 24.50 39.38 -86.50
CA GLN A 358 23.57 39.69 -85.42
C GLN A 358 23.07 38.42 -84.71
N LEU A 359 22.69 37.39 -85.48
CA LEU A 359 22.25 36.11 -84.92
C LEU A 359 23.35 35.44 -84.07
N ASN A 360 24.62 35.49 -84.50
CA ASN A 360 25.73 34.98 -83.71
C ASN A 360 25.96 35.77 -82.42
N GLU A 361 25.83 37.10 -82.45
CA GLU A 361 25.97 37.95 -81.27
C GLU A 361 24.85 37.69 -80.25
N GLU A 362 23.60 37.59 -80.71
CA GLU A 362 22.44 37.27 -79.85
C GLU A 362 22.54 35.86 -79.25
N LEU A 363 22.88 34.85 -80.06
CA LEU A 363 23.06 33.48 -79.58
C LEU A 363 24.20 33.38 -78.56
N SER A 364 25.32 34.07 -78.82
CA SER A 364 26.45 34.11 -77.89
C SER A 364 26.12 34.84 -76.59
N SER A 365 25.21 35.80 -76.62
CA SER A 365 24.71 36.50 -75.43
C SER A 365 23.79 35.59 -74.61
N ALA A 366 22.84 34.92 -75.26
CA ALA A 366 21.92 33.98 -74.62
C ALA A 366 22.65 32.81 -73.95
N VAL A 367 23.65 32.22 -74.62
CA VAL A 367 24.49 31.16 -74.05
C VAL A 367 25.29 31.66 -72.85
N ARG A 368 25.85 32.88 -72.91
CA ARG A 368 26.55 33.48 -71.76
C ARG A 368 25.61 33.74 -70.57
N GLY A 369 24.39 34.19 -70.84
CA GLY A 369 23.35 34.35 -69.82
C GLY A 369 23.03 33.04 -69.12
N LEU A 370 22.74 31.99 -69.88
CA LEU A 370 22.45 30.66 -69.34
C LEU A 370 23.62 30.08 -68.52
N VAL A 371 24.86 30.20 -69.00
CA VAL A 371 26.03 29.70 -68.26
C VAL A 371 26.19 30.44 -66.93
N THR A 372 25.92 31.75 -66.90
CA THR A 372 26.01 32.56 -65.68
C THR A 372 24.94 32.15 -64.68
N GLU A 373 23.70 32.00 -65.12
CA GLU A 373 22.56 31.64 -64.28
C GLU A 373 22.68 30.22 -63.71
N ILE A 374 23.15 29.25 -64.52
CA ILE A 374 23.45 27.90 -64.07
C ILE A 374 24.58 27.92 -63.04
N SER A 375 25.66 28.67 -63.29
CA SER A 375 26.80 28.76 -62.36
C SER A 375 26.38 29.35 -61.01
N GLN A 376 25.48 30.34 -61.03
CA GLN A 376 24.95 30.96 -59.83
C GLN A 376 24.07 30.00 -59.04
N THR A 377 23.15 29.29 -59.71
CA THR A 377 22.30 28.27 -59.08
C THR A 377 23.12 27.14 -58.46
N VAL A 378 24.16 26.66 -59.16
CA VAL A 378 25.06 25.62 -58.63
C VAL A 378 25.83 26.12 -57.41
N ALA A 379 26.26 27.38 -57.39
CA ALA A 379 26.93 27.97 -56.23
C ALA A 379 25.98 28.12 -55.03
N GLU A 380 24.73 28.50 -55.26
CA GLU A 380 23.66 28.58 -54.25
C GLU A 380 23.40 27.20 -53.62
N MET A 381 23.13 26.19 -54.46
CA MET A 381 22.93 24.80 -54.01
C MET A 381 24.12 24.26 -53.23
N THR A 382 25.36 24.58 -53.65
CA THR A 382 26.57 24.15 -52.94
C THR A 382 26.67 24.79 -51.55
N ARG A 383 26.22 26.05 -51.39
CA ARG A 383 26.17 26.70 -50.07
C ARG A 383 25.11 26.07 -49.18
N GLU A 384 23.91 25.84 -49.70
CA GLU A 384 22.83 25.20 -48.94
C GLU A 384 23.20 23.78 -48.50
N LEU A 385 23.80 22.98 -49.39
CA LEU A 385 24.28 21.64 -49.05
C LEU A 385 25.35 21.67 -47.97
N ARG A 386 26.28 22.63 -48.01
CA ARG A 386 27.28 22.79 -46.93
C ARG A 386 26.64 23.16 -45.60
N ALA A 387 25.71 24.12 -45.60
CA ALA A 387 25.00 24.53 -44.38
C ALA A 387 24.15 23.40 -43.78
N ALA A 388 23.47 22.62 -44.63
CA ALA A 388 22.73 21.44 -44.20
C ALA A 388 23.65 20.36 -43.61
N THR A 389 24.83 20.16 -44.21
CA THR A 389 25.83 19.18 -43.73
C THR A 389 26.42 19.60 -42.39
N GLU A 390 26.71 20.89 -42.20
CA GLU A 390 27.24 21.44 -40.95
C GLU A 390 26.21 21.37 -39.81
N THR A 391 24.95 21.70 -40.11
CA THR A 391 23.82 21.52 -39.18
C THR A 391 23.64 20.06 -38.79
N THR A 392 23.67 19.15 -39.77
CA THR A 392 23.54 17.70 -39.53
C THR A 392 24.68 17.18 -38.66
N THR A 393 25.92 17.64 -38.90
CA THR A 393 27.10 17.26 -38.10
C THR A 393 26.97 17.75 -36.66
N THR A 394 26.49 18.97 -36.46
CA THR A 394 26.23 19.55 -35.14
C THR A 394 25.18 18.73 -34.37
N ASN A 395 24.05 18.43 -35.02
CA ASN A 395 22.99 17.61 -34.44
C ASN A 395 23.49 16.20 -34.10
N MET A 396 24.32 15.60 -34.96
CA MET A 396 24.92 14.29 -34.70
C MET A 396 25.84 14.29 -33.49
N ASN A 397 26.66 15.34 -33.32
CA ASN A 397 27.51 15.47 -32.13
C ASN A 397 26.67 15.58 -30.84
N GLU A 398 25.58 16.34 -30.87
CA GLU A 398 24.68 16.47 -29.72
C GLU A 398 23.98 15.13 -29.39
N ILE A 399 23.58 14.37 -30.42
CA ILE A 399 23.01 13.03 -30.23
C ILE A 399 24.03 12.10 -29.59
N VAL A 400 25.29 12.12 -30.03
CA VAL A 400 26.36 11.29 -29.46
C VAL A 400 26.62 11.66 -28.00
N GLU A 401 26.65 12.94 -27.65
CA GLU A 401 26.84 13.39 -26.27
C GLU A 401 25.69 12.94 -25.34
N ARG A 402 24.43 13.09 -25.79
CA ARG A 402 23.26 12.59 -25.06
C ARG A 402 23.25 11.07 -24.95
N PHE A 403 23.75 10.36 -25.97
CA PHE A 403 23.88 8.92 -25.94
C PHE A 403 24.92 8.47 -24.91
N ASP A 404 26.08 9.12 -24.85
CA ASP A 404 27.11 8.85 -23.86
C ASP A 404 26.61 9.09 -22.42
N GLU A 405 25.87 10.19 -22.18
CA GLU A 405 25.22 10.42 -20.89
C GLU A 405 24.22 9.31 -20.53
N SER A 406 23.44 8.85 -21.50
CA SER A 406 22.45 7.78 -21.30
C SER A 406 23.14 6.45 -20.97
N VAL A 407 24.24 6.14 -21.64
CA VAL A 407 25.07 4.96 -21.36
C VAL A 407 25.71 5.06 -19.97
N ALA A 408 26.17 6.24 -19.56
CA ALA A 408 26.70 6.47 -18.22
C ALA A 408 25.64 6.24 -17.13
N LYS A 409 24.43 6.78 -17.32
CA LYS A 409 23.29 6.55 -16.41
C LYS A 409 22.91 5.07 -16.35
N LEU A 410 22.87 4.36 -17.48
CA LEU A 410 22.61 2.92 -17.52
C LEU A 410 23.67 2.12 -16.75
N ARG A 411 24.96 2.47 -16.90
CA ARG A 411 26.05 1.83 -16.12
C ARG A 411 25.87 2.04 -14.62
N GLN A 412 25.46 3.24 -14.21
CA GLN A 412 25.17 3.54 -12.81
C GLN A 412 23.99 2.70 -12.30
N SER A 413 22.87 2.65 -13.04
CA SER A 413 21.72 1.83 -12.66
C SER A 413 22.06 0.35 -12.54
N ILE A 414 22.95 -0.18 -13.39
CA ILE A 414 23.43 -1.56 -13.28
C ILE A 414 24.24 -1.76 -11.99
N ALA A 415 25.05 -0.78 -11.58
CA ALA A 415 25.80 -0.84 -10.33
C ALA A 415 24.83 -0.84 -9.12
N ASP A 416 23.83 0.05 -9.13
CA ASP A 416 22.83 0.15 -8.07
C ASP A 416 22.00 -1.15 -7.96
N ILE A 417 21.64 -1.77 -9.09
CA ILE A 417 20.93 -3.07 -9.12
C ILE A 417 21.79 -4.19 -8.52
N ARG A 418 23.11 -4.21 -8.79
CA ARG A 418 24.02 -5.20 -8.20
C ARG A 418 24.12 -5.02 -6.69
N GLU A 419 24.23 -3.79 -6.21
CA GLU A 419 24.25 -3.49 -4.77
C GLU A 419 22.93 -3.91 -4.10
N MET A 420 21.79 -3.57 -4.70
CA MET A 420 20.48 -3.98 -4.21
C MET A 420 20.33 -5.51 -4.16
N THR A 421 20.85 -6.22 -5.16
CA THR A 421 20.83 -7.69 -5.20
C THR A 421 21.68 -8.28 -4.07
N SER A 422 22.87 -7.72 -3.82
CA SER A 422 23.73 -8.13 -2.70
C SER A 422 23.05 -7.89 -1.35
N ASN A 423 22.45 -6.72 -1.15
CA ASN A 423 21.73 -6.39 0.08
C ASN A 423 20.50 -7.31 0.29
N THR A 424 19.82 -7.69 -0.80
CA THR A 424 18.69 -8.63 -0.74
C THR A 424 19.15 -10.05 -0.37
N GLN A 425 20.31 -10.49 -0.85
CA GLN A 425 20.89 -11.78 -0.45
C GLN A 425 21.28 -11.79 1.03
N ASP A 426 21.91 -10.73 1.53
CA ASP A 426 22.25 -10.58 2.95
C ASP A 426 20.99 -10.56 3.84
N LEU A 427 19.94 -9.84 3.40
CA LEU A 427 18.66 -9.82 4.10
C LEU A 427 18.02 -11.22 4.16
N ASN A 428 18.05 -11.98 3.07
CA ASN A 428 17.51 -13.34 3.04
C ASN A 428 18.28 -14.28 3.97
N GLU A 429 19.61 -14.16 4.03
CA GLU A 429 20.42 -14.95 4.97
C GLU A 429 20.09 -14.62 6.43
N LYS A 430 19.98 -13.33 6.77
CA LYS A 430 19.54 -12.89 8.11
C LYS A 430 18.14 -13.39 8.44
N MET A 431 17.22 -13.38 7.48
CA MET A 431 15.86 -13.90 7.67
C MET A 431 15.86 -15.41 7.94
N ARG A 432 16.70 -16.16 7.23
CA ARG A 432 16.88 -17.60 7.47
C ARG A 432 17.43 -17.88 8.87
N GLN A 433 18.43 -17.12 9.31
CA GLN A 433 18.97 -17.22 10.67
C GLN A 433 17.92 -16.88 11.75
N LEU A 434 17.08 -15.85 11.51
CA LEU A 434 15.97 -15.53 12.41
C LEU A 434 14.95 -16.67 12.49
N LEU A 435 14.59 -17.29 11.37
CA LEU A 435 13.68 -18.43 11.36
C LEU A 435 14.24 -19.63 12.14
N GLU A 436 15.54 -19.89 12.02
CA GLU A 436 16.22 -20.94 12.79
C GLU A 436 16.26 -20.62 14.30
N SER A 437 16.51 -19.36 14.66
CA SER A 437 16.45 -18.90 16.05
C SER A 437 15.03 -18.98 16.65
N VAL A 438 14.00 -18.75 15.84
CA VAL A 438 12.60 -18.89 16.26
C VAL A 438 12.22 -20.36 16.43
N ASP A 439 12.65 -21.24 15.51
CA ASP A 439 12.41 -22.68 15.61
C ASP A 439 13.06 -23.29 16.87
N THR A 440 14.31 -22.92 17.14
CA THR A 440 15.02 -23.33 18.35
C THR A 440 14.35 -22.83 19.62
N SER A 441 13.89 -21.57 19.64
CA SER A 441 13.12 -21.02 20.77
C SER A 441 11.78 -21.73 20.95
N HIS A 442 11.10 -22.08 19.85
CA HIS A 442 9.84 -22.82 19.90
C HIS A 442 10.03 -24.22 20.47
N LYS A 443 11.09 -24.94 20.06
CA LYS A 443 11.46 -26.24 20.63
C LYS A 443 11.77 -26.14 22.12
N ALA A 444 12.56 -25.15 22.54
CA ALA A 444 12.87 -24.91 23.95
C ALA A 444 11.59 -24.64 24.76
N LEU A 445 10.64 -23.85 24.24
CA LEU A 445 9.34 -23.61 24.90
C LEU A 445 8.49 -24.88 24.97
N ALA A 446 8.50 -25.72 23.94
CA ALA A 446 7.79 -26.99 23.94
C ALA A 446 8.35 -27.96 24.99
N GLU A 447 9.67 -28.01 25.16
CA GLU A 447 10.35 -28.83 26.16
C GLU A 447 10.10 -28.36 27.61
N VAL A 448 9.75 -27.09 27.83
CA VAL A 448 9.42 -26.56 29.17
C VAL A 448 8.04 -26.99 29.66
N LYS A 449 7.15 -27.44 28.77
CA LYS A 449 5.78 -27.83 29.11
C LYS A 449 5.72 -28.95 30.16
N GLU A 450 6.45 -30.04 29.92
CA GLU A 450 6.40 -31.25 30.75
C GLU A 450 7.04 -31.05 32.15
N PRO A 451 8.19 -30.37 32.29
CA PRO A 451 8.71 -29.96 33.60
C PRO A 451 7.75 -29.07 34.39
N LEU A 452 7.03 -28.16 33.72
CA LEU A 452 6.09 -27.24 34.38
C LEU A 452 4.84 -27.97 34.88
N GLU A 453 4.29 -28.90 34.07
CA GLU A 453 3.20 -29.79 34.49
C GLU A 453 3.64 -30.68 35.67
N THR A 454 4.85 -31.24 35.60
CA THR A 454 5.42 -32.06 36.69
C THR A 454 5.63 -31.25 37.97
N ALA A 455 6.13 -30.01 37.85
CA ALA A 455 6.29 -29.11 38.99
C ALA A 455 4.93 -28.77 39.61
N GLY A 456 3.91 -28.50 38.79
CA GLY A 456 2.54 -28.25 39.25
C GLY A 456 1.96 -29.43 40.04
N GLN A 457 2.14 -30.66 39.55
CA GLN A 457 1.73 -31.88 40.26
C GLN A 457 2.47 -32.05 41.59
N ARG A 458 3.79 -31.85 41.62
CA ARG A 458 4.58 -31.92 42.86
C ARG A 458 4.17 -30.86 43.87
N PHE A 459 3.83 -29.65 43.42
CA PHE A 459 3.30 -28.61 44.30
C PHE A 459 1.95 -29.00 44.89
N GLN A 460 1.07 -29.61 44.09
CA GLN A 460 -0.23 -30.09 44.56
C GLN A 460 -0.09 -31.22 45.59
N GLU A 461 0.80 -32.19 45.33
CA GLU A 461 1.11 -33.28 46.27
C GLU A 461 1.77 -32.76 47.57
N THR A 462 2.64 -31.76 47.46
CA THR A 462 3.24 -31.12 48.63
C THR A 462 2.18 -30.35 49.42
N GLY A 463 1.27 -29.65 48.73
CA GLY A 463 0.14 -28.95 49.34
C GLY A 463 -0.76 -29.89 50.14
N SER A 464 -1.13 -31.05 49.59
CA SER A 464 -1.96 -32.03 50.30
C SER A 464 -1.24 -32.65 51.50
N ARG A 465 0.08 -32.87 51.41
CA ARG A 465 0.90 -33.32 52.55
C ARG A 465 0.95 -32.28 53.67
N VAL A 466 1.06 -31.00 53.33
CA VAL A 466 1.04 -29.89 54.30
C VAL A 466 -0.34 -29.78 54.96
N GLU A 467 -1.43 -29.92 54.20
CA GLU A 467 -2.80 -29.95 54.73
C GLU A 467 -3.00 -31.12 55.70
N GLY A 468 -2.54 -32.32 55.34
CA GLY A 468 -2.56 -33.49 56.23
C GLY A 468 -1.75 -33.29 57.50
N ALA A 469 -0.51 -32.79 57.39
CA ALA A 469 0.32 -32.49 58.55
C ALA A 469 -0.29 -31.42 59.47
N ALA A 470 -0.95 -30.40 58.90
CA ALA A 470 -1.67 -29.39 59.68
C ALA A 470 -2.86 -30.01 60.43
N GLY A 471 -3.58 -30.96 59.82
CA GLY A 471 -4.64 -31.73 60.47
C GLY A 471 -4.12 -32.62 61.61
N ASP A 472 -2.99 -33.29 61.41
CA ASP A 472 -2.34 -34.10 62.45
C ASP A 472 -1.86 -33.23 63.62
N ILE A 473 -1.28 -32.05 63.34
CA ILE A 473 -0.91 -31.07 64.36
C ILE A 473 -2.15 -30.61 65.14
N GLY A 474 -3.25 -30.30 64.46
CA GLY A 474 -4.51 -29.94 65.11
C GLY A 474 -5.01 -31.04 66.06
N THR A 475 -4.94 -32.29 65.61
CA THR A 475 -5.33 -33.47 66.43
C THR A 475 -4.39 -33.68 67.61
N ALA A 476 -3.09 -33.49 67.42
CA ALA A 476 -2.11 -33.57 68.51
C ALA A 476 -2.32 -32.47 69.55
N MET A 477 -2.58 -31.24 69.10
CA MET A 477 -2.90 -30.12 69.99
C MET A 477 -4.17 -30.38 70.81
N GLN A 478 -5.20 -30.99 70.22
CA GLN A 478 -6.39 -31.40 70.95
C GLN A 478 -6.07 -32.45 72.03
N LYS A 479 -5.30 -33.49 71.70
CA LYS A 479 -4.89 -34.51 72.69
C LYS A 479 -4.06 -33.93 73.82
N VAL A 480 -3.18 -32.96 73.53
CA VAL A 480 -2.40 -32.24 74.54
C VAL A 480 -3.31 -31.42 75.44
N SER A 481 -4.32 -30.75 74.88
CA SER A 481 -5.33 -30.03 75.66
C SER A 481 -6.09 -30.97 76.60
N ASP A 482 -6.59 -32.10 76.08
CA ASP A 482 -7.33 -33.09 76.87
C ASP A 482 -6.45 -33.68 77.99
N ALA A 483 -5.17 -33.94 77.71
CA ALA A 483 -4.21 -34.43 78.70
C ALA A 483 -3.92 -33.37 79.78
N ALA A 484 -3.83 -32.09 79.40
CA ALA A 484 -3.65 -30.98 80.34
C ALA A 484 -4.88 -30.83 81.26
N ASP A 485 -6.08 -30.95 80.72
CA ASP A 485 -7.33 -30.95 81.49
C ASP A 485 -7.38 -32.14 82.47
N GLN A 486 -6.97 -33.32 82.02
CA GLN A 486 -6.92 -34.50 82.87
C GLN A 486 -5.87 -34.35 83.99
N LEU A 487 -4.69 -33.81 83.67
CA LEU A 487 -3.65 -33.51 84.66
C LEU A 487 -4.16 -32.53 85.72
N SER A 488 -4.86 -31.47 85.31
CA SER A 488 -5.48 -30.49 86.20
C SER A 488 -6.50 -31.15 87.15
N ARG A 489 -7.37 -32.02 86.62
CA ARG A 489 -8.31 -32.79 87.44
C ARG A 489 -7.61 -33.73 88.42
N THR A 490 -6.57 -34.44 87.99
CA THR A 490 -5.79 -35.32 88.85
C THR A 490 -5.04 -34.53 89.93
N GLN A 491 -4.52 -33.36 89.62
CA GLN A 491 -3.89 -32.46 90.60
C GLN A 491 -4.91 -32.02 91.67
N SER A 492 -6.14 -31.67 91.25
CA SER A 492 -7.22 -31.34 92.19
C SER A 492 -7.55 -32.52 93.10
N GLN A 493 -7.76 -33.72 92.53
CA GLN A 493 -8.03 -34.92 93.31
C GLN A 493 -6.91 -35.27 94.29
N THR A 494 -5.65 -35.12 93.86
CA THR A 494 -4.48 -35.36 94.72
C THR A 494 -4.47 -34.39 95.89
N THR A 495 -4.83 -33.12 95.66
CA THR A 495 -4.96 -32.11 96.72
C THR A 495 -6.05 -32.50 97.72
N ASP A 496 -7.19 -33.01 97.26
CA ASP A 496 -8.28 -33.45 98.13
C ASP A 496 -7.91 -34.71 98.95
N ILE A 497 -7.19 -35.65 98.33
CA ILE A 497 -6.64 -36.83 99.04
C ILE A 497 -5.67 -36.39 100.14
N TRP A 498 -4.80 -35.41 99.88
CA TRP A 498 -3.87 -34.90 100.89
C TRP A 498 -4.59 -34.23 102.06
N LYS A 499 -5.64 -33.45 101.82
CA LYS A 499 -6.50 -32.91 102.89
C LYS A 499 -7.14 -34.02 103.72
N SER A 500 -7.64 -35.06 103.06
CA SER A 500 -8.22 -36.21 103.77
C SER A 500 -7.17 -36.98 104.60
N TYR A 501 -5.92 -37.05 104.13
CA TYR A 501 -4.82 -37.64 104.88
C TYR A 501 -4.46 -36.80 106.11
N GLU A 502 -4.42 -35.47 105.98
CA GLU A 502 -4.21 -34.54 107.11
C GLU A 502 -5.28 -34.74 108.20
N GLU A 503 -6.56 -34.79 107.83
CA GLU A 503 -7.67 -35.09 108.76
C GLU A 503 -7.58 -36.49 109.39
N ARG A 504 -7.06 -37.49 108.66
CA ARG A 504 -6.84 -38.83 109.22
C ARG A 504 -5.68 -38.85 110.21
N PHE A 505 -4.58 -38.16 109.92
CA PHE A 505 -3.45 -38.06 110.85
C PHE A 505 -3.86 -37.37 112.14
N GLN A 506 -4.64 -36.30 112.06
CA GLN A 506 -5.17 -35.63 113.25
C GLN A 506 -6.04 -36.57 114.12
N ARG A 507 -6.89 -37.39 113.49
CA ARG A 507 -7.66 -38.43 114.19
C ARG A 507 -6.80 -39.56 114.76
N VAL A 508 -5.71 -39.92 114.08
CA VAL A 508 -4.75 -40.91 114.60
C VAL A 508 -4.06 -40.38 115.84
N ASP A 509 -3.63 -39.12 115.85
CA ASP A 509 -3.06 -38.47 117.04
C ASP A 509 -4.05 -38.48 118.21
N GLU A 510 -5.32 -38.10 117.99
CA GLU A 510 -6.37 -38.19 119.01
C GLU A 510 -6.60 -39.62 119.52
N SER A 511 -6.52 -40.61 118.63
CA SER A 511 -6.68 -42.02 119.01
C SER A 511 -5.47 -42.56 119.78
N LEU A 512 -4.26 -42.12 119.43
CA LEU A 512 -3.04 -42.48 120.15
C LEU A 512 -3.06 -41.89 121.56
N ASP A 513 -3.50 -40.64 121.71
CA ASP A 513 -3.66 -40.00 123.03
C ASP A 513 -4.59 -40.82 123.93
N LYS A 514 -5.75 -41.26 123.40
CA LYS A 514 -6.68 -42.16 124.11
C LYS A 514 -6.07 -43.52 124.46
N VAL A 515 -5.29 -44.10 123.56
CA VAL A 515 -4.61 -45.39 123.83
C VAL A 515 -3.55 -45.23 124.93
N PHE A 516 -2.83 -44.11 124.96
CA PHE A 516 -1.88 -43.80 126.03
C PHE A 516 -2.59 -43.60 127.37
N GLU A 517 -3.72 -42.90 127.41
CA GLU A 517 -4.56 -42.79 128.62
C GLU A 517 -5.02 -44.17 129.11
N GLN A 518 -5.56 -45.01 128.20
CA GLN A 518 -6.01 -46.37 128.55
C GLN A 518 -4.87 -47.29 129.00
N LEU A 519 -3.68 -47.18 128.40
CA LEU A 519 -2.50 -47.92 128.84
C LEU A 519 -2.04 -47.48 130.23
N GLN A 520 -2.06 -46.17 130.51
CA GLN A 520 -1.72 -45.63 131.82
C GLN A 520 -2.71 -46.10 132.90
N GLU A 521 -4.00 -46.08 132.59
CA GLU A 521 -5.07 -46.57 133.48
C GLU A 521 -4.96 -48.09 133.70
N GLY A 522 -4.78 -48.87 132.63
CA GLY A 522 -4.62 -50.32 132.69
C GLY A 522 -3.35 -50.76 133.42
N LEU A 523 -2.23 -50.03 133.27
CA LEU A 523 -1.01 -50.28 134.04
C LEU A 523 -1.20 -49.95 135.53
N SER A 524 -1.97 -48.90 135.84
CA SER A 524 -2.34 -48.57 137.23
C SER A 524 -3.21 -49.66 137.84
N GLU A 525 -4.25 -50.13 137.14
CA GLU A 525 -5.08 -51.26 137.60
C GLU A 525 -4.28 -52.56 137.74
N TYR A 526 -3.34 -52.83 136.83
CA TYR A 526 -2.47 -53.99 136.91
C TYR A 526 -1.53 -53.93 138.12
N ALA A 527 -0.94 -52.77 138.41
CA ALA A 527 -0.14 -52.56 139.60
C ALA A 527 -0.97 -52.80 140.88
N ASP A 528 -2.20 -52.31 140.91
CA ASP A 528 -3.12 -52.44 142.04
C ASP A 528 -3.62 -53.88 142.24
N SER A 529 -3.87 -54.60 141.15
CA SER A 529 -4.19 -56.03 141.15
C SER A 529 -3.00 -56.88 141.62
N THR A 530 -1.79 -56.55 141.16
CA THR A 530 -0.56 -57.23 141.58
C THR A 530 -0.31 -57.05 143.07
N ASN A 531 -0.55 -55.85 143.61
CA ASN A 531 -0.43 -55.56 145.03
C ASN A 531 -1.44 -56.38 145.88
N ARG A 532 -2.70 -56.47 145.42
CA ARG A 532 -3.73 -57.34 146.04
C ARG A 532 -3.37 -58.82 145.98
N TYR A 533 -2.79 -59.29 144.87
CA TYR A 533 -2.34 -60.67 144.74
C TYR A 533 -1.19 -61.01 145.71
N VAL A 534 -0.23 -60.10 145.88
CA VAL A 534 0.87 -60.24 146.86
C VAL A 534 0.32 -60.27 148.29
N GLN A 535 -0.65 -59.41 148.63
CA GLN A 535 -1.33 -59.46 149.93
C GLN A 535 -2.06 -60.80 150.16
N GLY A 536 -2.75 -61.32 149.14
CA GLY A 536 -3.44 -62.61 149.23
C GLY A 536 -2.48 -63.79 149.38
N LEU A 537 -1.29 -63.74 148.78
CA LEU A 537 -0.25 -64.76 148.96
C LEU A 537 0.28 -64.80 150.39
N ASP A 538 0.48 -63.64 151.03
CA ASP A 538 0.96 -63.53 152.40
C ASP A 538 -0.05 -64.13 153.41
N GLU A 539 -1.34 -63.87 153.18
CA GLU A 539 -2.43 -64.41 153.98
C GLU A 539 -2.56 -65.94 153.83
N HIS A 540 -2.39 -66.46 152.61
CA HIS A 540 -2.39 -67.90 152.36
C HIS A 540 -1.15 -68.62 152.90
N ALA A 541 0.04 -68.00 152.82
CA ALA A 541 1.26 -68.54 153.41
C ALA A 541 1.11 -68.68 154.94
N THR A 542 0.52 -67.68 155.59
CA THR A 542 0.22 -67.71 157.03
C THR A 542 -0.70 -68.88 157.40
N LYS A 543 -1.78 -69.11 156.64
CA LYS A 543 -2.70 -70.25 156.85
C LYS A 543 -2.04 -71.61 156.66
N VAL A 544 -1.14 -71.75 155.68
CA VAL A 544 -0.42 -73.00 155.41
C VAL A 544 0.52 -73.34 156.57
N VAL A 545 1.20 -72.34 157.15
CA VAL A 545 2.06 -72.52 158.33
C VAL A 545 1.25 -72.95 159.55
N GLU A 546 0.07 -72.36 159.79
CA GLU A 546 -0.84 -72.78 160.88
C GLU A 546 -1.33 -74.23 160.72
N GLN A 547 -1.72 -74.63 159.50
CA GLN A 547 -2.19 -75.99 159.24
C GLN A 547 -1.08 -77.04 159.37
N LEU A 548 0.14 -76.72 158.93
CA LEU A 548 1.31 -77.59 159.13
C LEU A 548 1.68 -77.73 160.61
N ALA A 549 1.64 -76.64 161.38
CA ALA A 549 1.88 -76.68 162.83
C ALA A 549 0.82 -77.54 163.56
N GLY A 550 -0.44 -77.48 163.13
CA GLY A 550 -1.52 -78.33 163.63
C GLY A 550 -1.30 -79.82 163.31
N ALA A 551 -0.93 -80.14 162.07
CA ALA A 551 -0.68 -81.52 161.64
C ALA A 551 0.53 -82.16 162.32
N VAL A 552 1.58 -81.38 162.62
CA VAL A 552 2.77 -81.88 163.34
C VAL A 552 2.44 -82.22 164.80
N ARG A 553 1.64 -81.40 165.50
CA ARG A 553 1.18 -81.75 166.87
C ARG A 553 0.35 -83.02 166.91
N GLN A 554 -0.49 -83.22 165.91
CA GLN A 554 -1.37 -84.40 165.83
C GLN A 554 -0.58 -85.71 165.61
N LEU A 555 0.56 -85.61 164.90
CA LEU A 555 1.53 -86.72 164.75
C LEU A 555 2.32 -86.97 166.05
N GLU A 556 2.63 -85.92 166.81
CA GLU A 556 3.34 -86.04 168.09
C GLU A 556 2.48 -86.75 169.16
N GLU A 557 1.19 -86.38 169.26
CA GLU A 557 0.21 -87.03 170.16
C GLU A 557 -0.02 -88.51 169.82
N THR A 558 -0.13 -88.87 168.53
CA THR A 558 -0.34 -90.28 168.12
C THR A 558 0.89 -91.15 168.33
N ILE A 559 2.10 -90.59 168.26
CA ILE A 559 3.33 -91.32 168.57
C ILE A 559 3.48 -91.52 170.08
N GLU A 560 3.12 -90.55 170.91
CA GLU A 560 3.12 -90.70 172.37
C GLU A 560 2.07 -91.73 172.86
N GLU A 561 0.88 -91.73 172.26
CA GLU A 561 -0.20 -92.66 172.62
C GLU A 561 0.17 -94.11 172.24
N PHE A 562 0.83 -94.33 171.09
CA PHE A 562 1.31 -95.65 170.66
C PHE A 562 2.45 -96.17 171.56
N ASN A 563 3.32 -95.29 172.05
CA ASN A 563 4.41 -95.68 172.95
C ASN A 563 3.89 -96.04 174.34
N SER A 564 2.78 -95.44 174.79
CA SER A 564 2.19 -95.73 176.11
C SER A 564 1.50 -97.11 176.19
N TYR A 565 0.97 -97.65 175.08
CA TYR A 565 0.42 -99.01 175.05
C TYR A 565 1.48 -100.11 174.89
N ALA A 566 2.70 -99.76 174.46
CA ALA A 566 3.80 -100.72 174.29
C ALA A 566 4.54 -101.06 175.61
N ASN A 567 4.39 -100.27 176.68
CA ASN A 567 5.20 -100.38 177.91
C ASN A 567 4.44 -100.85 179.18
N GLU A 568 3.24 -101.43 179.05
CA GLU A 568 2.56 -102.13 180.16
C GLU A 568 2.37 -103.65 179.92
N ARG A 569 3.06 -104.21 178.93
CA ARG A 569 3.42 -105.64 178.90
C ARG A 569 4.88 -105.80 178.46
N ALA A 570 5.73 -105.71 179.48
CA ALA A 570 7.19 -105.83 179.58
C ALA A 570 7.97 -104.52 179.49
#